data_AF-A0A8T4YQG2-F1
#
_entry.id   AF-A0A8T4YQG2-F1
#
_cell.length_a   1.000
_cell.length_b   1.000
_cell.length_c   1.000
_cell.angle_alpha   90.00
_cell.angle_beta   90.00
_cell.angle_gamma   90.00
#
_symmetry.space_group_name_H-M   'P 1'
#
loop_
_entity.id
_entity.type
_entity.pdbx_description
1 polymer ?
#
loop_
_entity_poly.entity_id
_entity_poly.type
_entity_poly.pdbx_seq_one_letter_code
_entity_poly.pdbx_strand_id
1 'polypeptide(L)'
;MKPLEIAESAVCGALYAVTGYIIYLFLPIVTPGIGIVRFWPNVVVPAVFAVLFGPLVGGLGAAIGIFISDMLIHGDPLLSLSAGVTANFLGFYLLGYISRKNIDWEKLIAVSGAGCLIISLGSLTTVSYIDNLPQEFVNALNLFTAIMTASFIIAIAIGYFLPNWRNYELGSIIGLAVGSTIIGLVVWAYSQIFFLPAAVGGGFKLPFYTAMIWLIWTFATEIPFLILLGPPLLKACQHAFPSLAPQKTESK
;
A
#
# COMPACT_ATOMS: atom_id res chain seq x y z
N MET A 1 -15.66 9.13 -16.64
CA MET A 1 -16.25 8.39 -15.51
C MET A 1 -17.75 8.40 -15.67
N LYS A 2 -18.40 7.25 -15.49
CA LYS A 2 -19.86 7.13 -15.44
C LYS A 2 -20.38 7.56 -14.07
N PRO A 3 -21.65 8.00 -13.93
CA PRO A 3 -22.22 8.35 -12.64
C PRO A 3 -22.12 7.23 -11.59
N LEU A 4 -22.24 5.97 -12.01
CA LEU A 4 -22.10 4.81 -11.14
C LEU A 4 -20.69 4.71 -10.54
N GLU A 5 -19.64 4.90 -11.35
CA GLU A 5 -18.24 4.85 -10.88
C GLU A 5 -17.95 5.97 -9.86
N ILE A 6 -18.62 7.12 -9.99
CA ILE A 6 -18.53 8.23 -9.03
C ILE A 6 -19.17 7.81 -7.70
N ALA A 7 -20.38 7.23 -7.76
CA ALA A 7 -21.06 6.74 -6.57
C ALA A 7 -20.27 5.64 -5.85
N GLU A 8 -19.71 4.68 -6.60
CA GLU A 8 -18.87 3.62 -6.05
C GLU A 8 -17.58 4.17 -5.43
N SER A 9 -16.96 5.18 -6.05
CA SER A 9 -15.77 5.85 -5.48
C SER A 9 -16.11 6.57 -4.18
N ALA A 10 -17.26 7.23 -4.11
CA ALA A 10 -17.73 7.91 -2.90
C ALA A 10 -18.04 6.93 -1.77
N VAL A 11 -18.71 5.81 -2.07
CA VAL A 11 -18.98 4.74 -1.11
C VAL A 11 -17.67 4.11 -0.62
N CYS A 12 -16.74 3.82 -1.54
CA CYS A 12 -15.40 3.33 -1.22
C CYS A 12 -14.68 4.27 -0.25
N GLY A 13 -14.62 5.57 -0.57
CA GLY A 13 -13.97 6.57 0.26
C GLY A 13 -14.61 6.72 1.64
N ALA A 14 -15.95 6.71 1.71
CA ALA A 14 -16.67 6.76 2.98
C ALA A 14 -16.38 5.53 3.86
N LEU A 15 -16.47 4.32 3.29
CA LEU A 15 -16.17 3.08 4.02
C LEU A 15 -14.71 3.04 4.46
N TYR A 16 -13.79 3.43 3.59
CA TYR A 16 -12.36 3.44 3.88
C TYR A 16 -12.03 4.42 5.01
N ALA A 17 -12.61 5.64 4.97
CA ALA A 17 -12.42 6.65 6.00
C ALA A 17 -13.03 6.24 7.34
N VAL A 18 -14.31 5.84 7.35
CA VAL A 18 -15.02 5.49 8.59
C VAL A 18 -14.38 4.29 9.26
N THR A 19 -14.07 3.23 8.50
CA THR A 19 -13.44 2.03 9.05
C THR A 19 -12.04 2.35 9.59
N GLY A 20 -11.25 3.12 8.84
CA GLY A 20 -9.92 3.52 9.27
C GLY A 20 -9.93 4.38 10.53
N TYR A 21 -10.85 5.35 10.60
CA TYR A 21 -11.02 6.20 11.77
C TYR A 21 -11.46 5.38 12.99
N ILE A 22 -12.41 4.46 12.84
CA ILE A 22 -12.83 3.55 13.92
C ILE A 22 -11.64 2.71 14.40
N ILE A 23 -10.89 2.07 13.49
CA ILE A 23 -9.71 1.28 13.86
C ILE A 23 -8.73 2.15 14.64
N TYR A 24 -8.46 3.36 14.18
CA TYR A 24 -7.54 4.27 14.86
C TYR A 24 -8.02 4.67 16.26
N LEU A 25 -9.33 4.88 16.46
CA LEU A 25 -9.89 5.20 17.78
C LEU A 25 -9.69 4.06 18.79
N PHE A 26 -9.81 2.80 18.36
CA PHE A 26 -9.64 1.63 19.24
C PHE A 26 -8.20 1.16 19.34
N LEU A 27 -7.41 1.35 18.28
CA LEU A 27 -6.03 0.93 18.12
C LEU A 27 -5.22 2.08 17.49
N PRO A 28 -4.86 3.12 18.26
CA PRO A 28 -4.12 4.29 17.78
C PRO A 28 -2.63 3.99 17.55
N ILE A 29 -2.36 2.89 16.83
CA ILE A 29 -1.01 2.42 16.54
C ILE A 29 -0.47 3.22 15.36
N VAL A 30 0.67 3.85 15.58
CA VAL A 30 1.47 4.54 14.57
C VAL A 30 2.83 3.87 14.46
N THR A 31 3.61 4.23 13.45
CA THR A 31 4.97 3.72 13.25
C THR A 31 5.77 3.80 14.55
N PRO A 32 6.26 2.68 15.10
CA PRO A 32 6.98 2.67 16.37
C PRO A 32 8.18 3.63 16.36
N GLY A 33 8.31 4.42 17.41
CA GLY A 33 9.43 5.35 17.61
C GLY A 33 9.34 6.69 16.86
N ILE A 34 8.73 6.73 15.67
CA ILE A 34 8.70 7.95 14.82
C ILE A 34 7.29 8.46 14.48
N GLY A 35 6.26 7.64 14.67
CA GLY A 35 4.88 8.01 14.44
C GLY A 35 4.54 8.34 12.99
N ILE A 36 3.58 9.25 12.80
CA ILE A 36 3.04 9.77 11.53
C ILE A 36 2.23 8.74 10.75
N VAL A 37 2.83 7.65 10.31
CA VAL A 37 2.10 6.65 9.50
C VAL A 37 1.38 5.67 10.43
N ARG A 38 0.10 5.45 10.16
CA ARG A 38 -0.80 4.67 11.03
C ARG A 38 -0.79 3.20 10.66
N PHE A 39 -1.22 2.35 11.58
CA PHE A 39 -1.60 0.96 11.27
C PHE A 39 -2.94 0.95 10.53
N TRP A 40 -2.98 0.46 9.28
CA TRP A 40 -4.10 0.72 8.38
C TRP A 40 -4.66 -0.54 7.68
N PRO A 41 -5.17 -1.54 8.40
CA PRO A 41 -5.61 -2.82 7.80
C PRO A 41 -6.85 -2.68 6.90
N ASN A 42 -7.58 -1.57 7.00
CA ASN A 42 -8.74 -1.23 6.16
C ASN A 42 -8.39 -0.95 4.70
N VAL A 43 -7.11 -0.97 4.30
CA VAL A 43 -6.67 -0.97 2.89
C VAL A 43 -7.34 -2.03 2.02
N VAL A 44 -7.87 -3.09 2.64
CA VAL A 44 -8.65 -4.10 1.93
C VAL A 44 -9.90 -3.51 1.26
N VAL A 45 -10.51 -2.46 1.82
CA VAL A 45 -11.71 -1.81 1.27
C VAL A 45 -11.44 -1.24 -0.12
N PRO A 46 -10.52 -0.27 -0.30
CA PRO A 46 -10.22 0.25 -1.63
C PRO A 46 -9.64 -0.81 -2.56
N ALA A 47 -8.90 -1.81 -2.06
CA ALA A 47 -8.43 -2.92 -2.88
C ALA A 47 -9.59 -3.73 -3.48
N VAL A 48 -10.60 -4.08 -2.68
CA VAL A 48 -11.79 -4.82 -3.15
C VAL A 48 -12.55 -4.00 -4.19
N PHE A 49 -12.79 -2.70 -3.93
CA PHE A 49 -13.43 -1.81 -4.89
C PHE A 49 -12.59 -1.65 -6.17
N ALA A 50 -11.27 -1.58 -6.02
CA ALA A 50 -10.34 -1.53 -7.14
C ALA A 50 -10.46 -2.75 -8.03
N VAL A 51 -10.79 -3.94 -7.54
CA VAL A 51 -10.98 -5.16 -8.36
C VAL A 51 -12.38 -5.20 -8.97
N LEU A 52 -13.41 -4.96 -8.16
CA LEU A 52 -14.81 -5.13 -8.57
C LEU A 52 -15.26 -4.05 -9.57
N PHE A 53 -14.89 -2.80 -9.34
CA PHE A 53 -15.51 -1.66 -10.03
C PHE A 53 -14.59 -0.91 -10.98
N GLY A 54 -13.27 -0.97 -10.77
CA GLY A 54 -12.32 -0.32 -11.68
C GLY A 54 -11.08 0.19 -10.95
N PRO A 55 -9.93 0.38 -11.65
CA PRO A 55 -8.72 0.83 -10.99
C PRO A 55 -8.90 2.28 -10.51
N LEU A 56 -9.61 3.07 -11.33
CA LEU A 56 -9.96 4.44 -11.00
C LEU A 56 -10.92 4.52 -9.81
N VAL A 57 -11.87 3.61 -9.66
CA VAL A 57 -12.82 3.59 -8.53
C VAL A 57 -12.10 3.31 -7.22
N GLY A 58 -11.25 2.27 -7.18
CA GLY A 58 -10.47 1.97 -5.98
C GLY A 58 -9.45 3.07 -5.66
N GLY A 59 -8.74 3.59 -6.66
CA GLY A 59 -7.77 4.68 -6.47
C GLY A 59 -8.40 5.98 -5.97
N LEU A 60 -9.50 6.43 -6.58
CA LEU A 60 -10.22 7.64 -6.13
C LEU A 60 -10.86 7.45 -4.76
N GLY A 61 -11.48 6.30 -4.52
CA GLY A 61 -12.04 5.98 -3.21
C GLY A 61 -10.97 6.00 -2.12
N ALA A 62 -9.80 5.41 -2.38
CA ALA A 62 -8.69 5.44 -1.43
C ALA A 62 -8.17 6.86 -1.19
N ALA A 63 -8.01 7.66 -2.25
CA ALA A 63 -7.59 9.05 -2.18
C ALA A 63 -8.56 9.90 -1.33
N ILE A 64 -9.86 9.77 -1.57
CA ILE A 64 -10.89 10.49 -0.81
C ILE A 64 -10.89 10.03 0.65
N GLY A 65 -10.88 8.71 0.88
CA GLY A 65 -10.98 8.16 2.22
C GLY A 65 -9.76 8.46 3.09
N ILE A 66 -8.56 8.38 2.51
CA ILE A 66 -7.33 8.74 3.25
C ILE A 66 -7.29 10.24 3.54
N PHE A 67 -7.71 11.10 2.61
CA PHE A 67 -7.76 12.54 2.84
C PHE A 67 -8.68 12.89 4.01
N ILE A 68 -9.90 12.32 4.05
CA ILE A 68 -10.83 12.53 5.15
C ILE A 68 -10.21 12.05 6.48
N SER A 69 -9.60 10.86 6.48
CA SER A 69 -8.97 10.30 7.68
C SER A 69 -7.79 11.15 8.17
N ASP A 70 -6.95 11.61 7.25
CA ASP A 70 -5.81 12.47 7.56
C ASP A 70 -6.27 13.81 8.12
N MET A 71 -7.35 14.40 7.59
CA MET A 71 -7.89 15.64 8.15
C MET A 71 -8.41 15.46 9.56
N LEU A 72 -8.98 14.30 9.90
CA LEU A 72 -9.50 14.01 11.24
C LEU A 72 -8.40 13.64 12.24
N ILE A 73 -7.29 13.07 11.79
CA ILE A 73 -6.23 12.52 12.67
C ILE A 73 -4.99 13.42 12.69
N HIS A 74 -4.51 13.84 11.52
CA HIS A 74 -3.32 14.68 11.37
C HIS A 74 -3.65 16.17 11.38
N GLY A 75 -4.76 16.55 10.74
CA GLY A 75 -5.14 17.95 10.54
C GLY A 75 -4.24 18.71 9.54
N ASP A 76 -3.41 17.99 8.76
CA ASP A 76 -2.49 18.58 7.78
C ASP A 76 -2.90 18.19 6.35
N PRO A 77 -3.58 19.11 5.62
CA PRO A 77 -4.05 18.83 4.27
C PRO A 77 -2.91 18.72 3.26
N LEU A 78 -1.80 19.45 3.44
CA LEU A 78 -0.71 19.45 2.48
C LEU A 78 0.09 18.15 2.58
N LEU A 79 0.35 17.68 3.79
CA LEU A 79 0.94 16.37 4.02
C LEU A 79 0.06 15.25 3.44
N SER A 80 -1.25 15.32 3.66
CA SER A 80 -2.18 14.33 3.12
C SER A 80 -2.19 14.33 1.59
N LEU A 81 -2.37 15.51 0.96
CA LEU A 81 -2.40 15.62 -0.50
C LEU A 81 -1.09 15.18 -1.16
N SER A 82 0.05 15.48 -0.53
CA SER A 82 1.36 15.16 -1.09
C SER A 82 1.77 13.70 -0.90
N ALA A 83 1.50 13.10 0.27
CA ALA A 83 1.93 11.75 0.61
C ALA A 83 0.75 10.75 0.64
N GLY A 84 -0.25 10.98 1.50
CA GLY A 84 -1.34 10.05 1.74
C GLY A 84 -2.17 9.79 0.47
N VAL A 85 -2.74 10.85 -0.10
CA VAL A 85 -3.62 10.81 -1.27
C VAL A 85 -2.91 10.26 -2.50
N THR A 86 -1.71 10.74 -2.80
CA THR A 86 -0.92 10.30 -3.97
C THR A 86 -0.56 8.82 -3.87
N ALA A 87 -0.07 8.37 -2.71
CA ALA A 87 0.31 6.99 -2.47
C ALA A 87 -0.90 6.05 -2.58
N ASN A 88 -2.01 6.40 -1.92
CA ASN A 88 -3.22 5.59 -1.94
C ASN A 88 -3.80 5.53 -3.35
N PHE A 89 -3.93 6.66 -4.04
CA PHE A 89 -4.44 6.68 -5.41
C PHE A 89 -3.63 5.75 -6.32
N LEU A 90 -2.31 5.93 -6.38
CA LEU A 90 -1.45 5.16 -7.27
C LEU A 90 -1.39 3.69 -6.87
N GLY A 91 -1.27 3.38 -5.57
CA GLY A 91 -1.19 2.02 -5.07
C GLY A 91 -2.42 1.19 -5.43
N PHE A 92 -3.62 1.69 -5.11
CA PHE A 92 -4.86 0.97 -5.41
C PHE A 92 -5.24 0.99 -6.89
N TYR A 93 -4.87 2.05 -7.62
CA TYR A 93 -5.02 2.06 -9.07
C TYR A 93 -4.17 0.96 -9.72
N LEU A 94 -2.89 0.83 -9.35
CA LEU A 94 -2.01 -0.21 -9.89
C LEU A 94 -2.48 -1.62 -9.50
N LEU A 95 -2.85 -1.83 -8.24
CA LEU A 95 -3.42 -3.09 -7.76
C LEU A 95 -4.63 -3.48 -8.60
N GLY A 96 -5.60 -2.56 -8.73
CA GLY A 96 -6.78 -2.77 -9.54
C GLY A 96 -6.42 -3.06 -10.99
N TYR A 97 -5.51 -2.30 -11.59
CA TYR A 97 -5.11 -2.47 -12.99
C TYR A 97 -4.52 -3.86 -13.23
N ILE A 98 -3.57 -4.30 -12.40
CA ILE A 98 -2.88 -5.58 -12.53
C ILE A 98 -3.85 -6.75 -12.30
N SER A 99 -4.69 -6.66 -11.27
CA SER A 99 -5.64 -7.73 -10.91
C SER A 99 -6.62 -8.12 -12.03
N ARG A 100 -6.93 -7.17 -12.92
CA ARG A 100 -7.87 -7.37 -14.05
C ARG A 100 -7.22 -7.78 -15.36
N LYS A 101 -5.90 -7.75 -15.45
CA LYS A 101 -5.20 -8.11 -16.67
C LYS A 101 -5.01 -9.63 -16.72
N ASN A 102 -4.99 -10.18 -17.94
CA ASN A 102 -4.59 -11.56 -18.16
C ASN A 102 -3.07 -11.63 -18.33
N ILE A 103 -2.32 -11.26 -17.29
CA ILE A 103 -0.86 -11.30 -17.32
C ILE A 103 -0.42 -12.75 -17.12
N ASP A 104 0.54 -13.17 -17.93
CA ASP A 104 1.26 -14.41 -17.72
C ASP A 104 1.92 -14.40 -16.33
N TRP A 105 1.51 -15.35 -15.51
CA TRP A 105 1.97 -15.49 -14.13
C TRP A 105 3.49 -15.63 -14.04
N GLU A 106 4.13 -16.30 -15.01
CA GLU A 106 5.58 -16.45 -15.04
C GLU A 106 6.27 -15.12 -15.28
N LYS A 107 5.74 -14.29 -16.20
CA LYS A 107 6.25 -12.93 -16.44
C LYS A 107 6.04 -12.04 -15.23
N LEU A 108 4.88 -12.13 -14.57
CA LEU A 108 4.56 -11.31 -13.40
C LEU A 108 5.46 -11.67 -12.20
N ILE A 109 5.74 -12.96 -11.99
CA ILE A 109 6.74 -13.44 -11.03
C ILE A 109 8.14 -12.96 -11.42
N ALA A 110 8.54 -13.10 -12.69
CA ALA A 110 9.88 -12.71 -13.12
C ALA A 110 10.14 -11.23 -12.90
N VAL A 111 9.19 -10.36 -13.24
CA VAL A 111 9.30 -8.90 -13.04
C VAL A 111 9.32 -8.56 -11.54
N SER A 112 8.40 -9.12 -10.77
CA SER A 112 8.33 -8.87 -9.32
C SER A 112 9.55 -9.42 -8.57
N GLY A 113 10.05 -10.58 -9.00
CA GLY A 113 11.24 -11.23 -8.48
C GLY A 113 12.52 -10.48 -8.85
N ALA A 114 12.63 -9.98 -10.09
CA ALA A 114 13.71 -9.09 -10.48
C ALA A 114 13.71 -7.81 -9.64
N GLY A 115 12.55 -7.20 -9.39
CA GLY A 115 12.43 -6.06 -8.47
C GLY A 115 12.90 -6.39 -7.06
N CYS A 116 12.44 -7.51 -6.51
CA CYS A 116 12.86 -8.00 -5.19
C CYS A 116 14.37 -8.25 -5.11
N LEU A 117 14.96 -8.84 -6.15
CA LEU A 117 16.40 -9.10 -6.24
C LEU A 117 17.20 -7.80 -6.36
N ILE A 118 16.77 -6.85 -7.19
CA ILE A 118 17.43 -5.55 -7.34
C ILE A 118 17.46 -4.82 -6.00
N ILE A 119 16.35 -4.81 -5.27
CA ILE A 119 16.27 -4.20 -3.93
C ILE A 119 17.20 -4.94 -2.95
N SER A 120 17.19 -6.27 -2.97
CA SER A 120 18.02 -7.07 -2.08
C SER A 120 19.52 -6.89 -2.34
N LEU A 121 19.93 -6.92 -3.60
CA LEU A 121 21.32 -6.70 -4.00
C LEU A 121 21.74 -5.25 -3.75
N GLY A 122 20.88 -4.27 -4.09
CA GLY A 122 21.13 -2.86 -3.80
C GLY A 122 21.31 -2.60 -2.30
N SER A 123 20.51 -3.27 -1.47
CA SER A 123 20.67 -3.27 -0.01
C SER A 123 22.04 -3.80 0.41
N LEU A 124 22.43 -4.98 -0.08
CA LEU A 124 23.72 -5.60 0.24
C LEU A 124 24.90 -4.72 -0.22
N THR A 125 24.87 -4.20 -1.45
CA THR A 125 25.93 -3.34 -1.98
C THR A 125 26.05 -2.03 -1.20
N THR A 126 24.92 -1.46 -0.77
CA THR A 126 24.90 -0.23 0.04
C THR A 126 25.61 -0.46 1.38
N VAL A 127 25.30 -1.57 2.05
CA VAL A 127 25.93 -1.93 3.33
C VAL A 127 27.42 -2.27 3.17
N SER A 128 27.83 -2.89 2.06
CA SER A 128 29.22 -3.28 1.86
C SER A 128 30.14 -2.18 1.34
N TYR A 129 29.59 -1.17 0.66
CA TYR A 129 30.39 -0.16 -0.06
C TYR A 129 30.41 1.21 0.64
N ILE A 130 29.41 1.50 1.48
CA ILE A 130 29.35 2.76 2.22
C ILE A 130 29.85 2.52 3.64
N ASP A 131 31.10 2.90 3.88
CA ASP A 131 31.68 2.90 5.22
C ASP A 131 30.97 3.90 6.14
N ASN A 132 30.84 3.57 7.42
CA ASN A 132 30.25 4.41 8.47
C ASN A 132 28.75 4.74 8.29
N LEU A 133 27.96 3.87 7.64
CA LEU A 133 26.50 3.99 7.69
C LEU A 133 26.00 3.91 9.15
N PRO A 134 25.01 4.74 9.53
CA PRO A 134 24.37 4.60 10.84
C PRO A 134 23.79 3.19 10.99
N GLN A 135 24.08 2.52 12.11
CA GLN A 135 23.62 1.15 12.36
C GLN A 135 22.10 1.02 12.22
N GLU A 136 21.35 2.03 12.63
CA GLU A 136 19.89 2.08 12.49
C GLU A 136 19.43 2.06 11.02
N PHE A 137 20.17 2.73 10.13
CA PHE A 137 19.88 2.70 8.70
C PHE A 137 20.12 1.30 8.12
N VAL A 138 21.25 0.67 8.48
CA VAL A 138 21.57 -0.70 8.07
C VAL A 138 20.51 -1.69 8.56
N ASN A 139 20.10 -1.57 9.82
CA ASN A 139 19.07 -2.43 10.42
C ASN A 139 17.71 -2.25 9.71
N ALA A 140 17.29 -1.00 9.47
CA ALA A 140 16.05 -0.71 8.75
C ALA A 140 16.09 -1.27 7.32
N LEU A 141 17.19 -1.06 6.59
CA LEU A 141 17.35 -1.54 5.22
C LEU A 141 17.32 -3.08 5.14
N ASN A 142 17.99 -3.76 6.07
CA ASN A 142 17.97 -5.22 6.17
C ASN A 142 16.56 -5.76 6.51
N LEU A 143 15.86 -5.10 7.46
CA LEU A 143 14.50 -5.49 7.83
C LEU A 143 13.52 -5.30 6.66
N PHE A 144 13.65 -4.20 5.90
CA PHE A 144 12.85 -3.97 4.70
C PHE A 144 13.03 -5.07 3.68
N THR A 145 14.29 -5.35 3.32
CA THR A 145 14.65 -6.39 2.36
C THR A 145 14.12 -7.76 2.79
N ALA A 146 14.25 -8.09 4.07
CA ALA A 146 13.75 -9.35 4.62
C ALA A 146 12.22 -9.47 4.53
N ILE A 147 11.48 -8.44 4.94
CA ILE A 147 10.02 -8.44 4.90
C ILE A 147 9.50 -8.46 3.45
N MET A 148 10.11 -7.68 2.56
CA MET A 148 9.73 -7.65 1.15
C MET A 148 9.93 -9.04 0.52
N THR A 149 11.09 -9.66 0.75
CA THR A 149 11.41 -10.99 0.24
C THR A 149 10.48 -12.05 0.82
N ALA A 150 10.22 -12.03 2.14
CA ALA A 150 9.29 -12.94 2.78
C ALA A 150 7.86 -12.79 2.23
N SER A 151 7.38 -11.55 2.05
CA SER A 151 6.07 -11.27 1.49
C SER A 151 5.94 -11.74 0.04
N PHE A 152 7.01 -11.58 -0.74
CA PHE A 152 7.07 -12.09 -2.12
C PHE A 152 7.03 -13.62 -2.16
N ILE A 153 7.80 -14.31 -1.30
CA ILE A 153 7.76 -15.78 -1.18
C ILE A 153 6.38 -16.26 -0.75
N ILE A 154 5.77 -15.61 0.24
CA ILE A 154 4.42 -15.94 0.72
C ILE A 154 3.39 -15.75 -0.40
N ALA A 155 3.46 -14.66 -1.17
CA ALA A 155 2.55 -14.45 -2.29
C ALA A 155 2.76 -15.47 -3.42
N ILE A 156 3.98 -15.92 -3.69
CA ILE A 156 4.22 -17.03 -4.61
C ILE A 156 3.57 -18.31 -4.07
N ALA A 157 3.81 -18.63 -2.79
CA ALA A 157 3.26 -19.82 -2.14
C ALA A 157 1.73 -19.81 -2.20
N ILE A 158 1.10 -18.70 -1.81
CA ILE A 158 -0.36 -18.53 -1.87
C ILE A 158 -0.84 -18.56 -3.32
N GLY A 159 -0.14 -17.94 -4.27
CA GLY A 159 -0.47 -18.02 -5.69
C GLY A 159 -0.45 -19.46 -6.25
N TYR A 160 0.31 -20.38 -5.65
CA TYR A 160 0.19 -21.82 -5.94
C TYR A 160 -1.05 -22.46 -5.33
N PHE A 161 -1.44 -22.08 -4.10
CA PHE A 161 -2.64 -22.60 -3.43
C PHE A 161 -3.96 -21.97 -3.92
N LEU A 162 -3.93 -20.73 -4.38
CA LEU A 162 -5.06 -19.90 -4.78
C LEU A 162 -4.86 -19.36 -6.22
N PRO A 163 -4.80 -20.25 -7.24
CA PRO A 163 -4.43 -19.87 -8.60
C PRO A 163 -5.36 -18.82 -9.24
N ASN A 164 -6.60 -18.70 -8.76
CA ASN A 164 -7.56 -17.72 -9.25
C ASN A 164 -7.24 -16.28 -8.81
N TRP A 165 -6.43 -16.09 -7.76
CA TRP A 165 -6.16 -14.78 -7.14
C TRP A 165 -4.74 -14.27 -7.36
N ARG A 166 -3.93 -15.02 -8.10
CA ARG A 166 -2.58 -14.69 -8.57
C ARG A 166 -2.39 -13.21 -8.92
N ASN A 167 -3.15 -12.70 -9.90
CA ASN A 167 -2.99 -11.33 -10.38
C ASN A 167 -3.39 -10.28 -9.33
N TYR A 168 -4.31 -10.62 -8.43
CA TYR A 168 -4.66 -9.78 -7.30
C TYR A 168 -3.53 -9.71 -6.26
N GLU A 169 -2.92 -10.84 -5.91
CA GLU A 169 -1.82 -10.90 -4.94
C GLU A 169 -0.59 -10.14 -5.42
N LEU A 170 -0.15 -10.37 -6.66
CA LEU A 170 0.97 -9.63 -7.22
C LEU A 170 0.61 -8.15 -7.47
N GLY A 171 -0.62 -7.85 -7.85
CA GLY A 171 -1.13 -6.47 -7.90
C GLY A 171 -1.07 -5.79 -6.53
N SER A 172 -1.36 -6.51 -5.46
CA SER A 172 -1.29 -6.00 -4.08
C SER A 172 0.15 -5.71 -3.66
N ILE A 173 1.10 -6.60 -3.97
CA ILE A 173 2.53 -6.35 -3.70
C ILE A 173 3.03 -5.13 -4.48
N ILE A 174 2.78 -5.07 -5.79
CA ILE A 174 3.29 -3.99 -6.64
C ILE A 174 2.65 -2.65 -6.25
N GLY A 175 1.32 -2.62 -6.11
CA GLY A 175 0.59 -1.42 -5.71
C GLY A 175 1.05 -0.90 -4.35
N LEU A 176 1.17 -1.79 -3.37
CA LEU A 176 1.60 -1.42 -2.03
C LEU A 176 3.07 -0.99 -2.00
N ALA A 177 3.96 -1.65 -2.74
CA ALA A 177 5.36 -1.24 -2.84
C ALA A 177 5.49 0.18 -3.40
N VAL A 178 4.71 0.53 -4.43
CA VAL A 178 4.69 1.90 -4.97
C VAL A 178 4.13 2.88 -3.95
N GLY A 179 2.98 2.57 -3.33
CA GLY A 179 2.34 3.43 -2.33
C GLY A 179 3.25 3.67 -1.11
N SER A 180 3.83 2.62 -0.53
CA SER A 180 4.72 2.72 0.63
C SER A 180 5.99 3.50 0.30
N THR A 181 6.53 3.37 -0.92
CA THR A 181 7.69 4.13 -1.36
C THR A 181 7.38 5.63 -1.42
N ILE A 182 6.22 5.99 -1.95
CA ILE A 182 5.75 7.38 -1.97
C ILE A 182 5.60 7.91 -0.55
N ILE A 183 4.93 7.16 0.35
CA ILE A 183 4.77 7.57 1.75
C ILE A 183 6.13 7.81 2.41
N GLY A 184 7.04 6.82 2.35
CA GLY A 184 8.35 6.94 2.97
C GLY A 184 9.14 8.16 2.50
N LEU A 185 9.26 8.33 1.18
CA LEU A 185 10.05 9.42 0.59
C LEU A 185 9.40 10.79 0.78
N VAL A 186 8.09 10.90 0.57
CA VAL A 186 7.40 12.20 0.63
C VAL A 186 7.24 12.67 2.07
N VAL A 187 6.91 11.80 3.03
CA VAL A 187 6.83 12.20 4.44
C VAL A 187 8.20 12.65 4.96
N TRP A 188 9.28 11.96 4.56
CA TRP A 188 10.63 12.41 4.87
C TRP A 188 10.97 13.76 4.23
N ALA A 189 10.69 13.93 2.94
CA ALA A 189 10.96 15.19 2.23
C ALA A 189 10.15 16.34 2.84
N TYR A 190 8.88 16.08 3.20
CA TYR A 190 8.01 17.03 3.89
C TYR A 190 8.64 17.49 5.21
N SER A 191 9.17 16.56 6.00
CA SER A 191 9.82 16.88 7.28
C SER A 191 11.05 17.77 7.16
N GLN A 192 11.67 17.87 5.97
CA GLN A 192 12.83 18.76 5.75
C GLN A 192 12.42 20.24 5.67
N ILE A 193 11.17 20.50 5.31
CA ILE A 193 10.66 21.84 5.02
C ILE A 193 9.62 22.26 6.07
N PHE A 194 8.78 21.32 6.52
CA PHE A 194 7.66 21.55 7.42
C PHE A 194 7.74 20.69 8.67
N PHE A 195 7.13 21.16 9.76
CA PHE A 195 6.94 20.34 10.96
C PHE A 195 5.88 19.28 10.69
N LEU A 196 6.18 18.05 11.08
CA LEU A 196 5.19 16.98 11.04
C LEU A 196 4.16 17.16 12.19
N PRO A 197 2.93 16.66 12.02
CA PRO A 197 1.88 16.78 13.03
C PRO A 197 2.28 16.17 14.38
N ALA A 198 2.34 17.01 15.42
CA ALA A 198 2.76 16.59 16.77
C ALA A 198 1.80 15.56 17.40
N ALA A 199 0.51 15.60 17.03
CA ALA A 199 -0.52 14.71 17.55
C ALA A 199 -0.25 13.21 17.26
N VAL A 200 0.58 12.91 16.26
CA VAL A 200 0.85 11.54 15.82
C VAL A 200 2.33 11.20 15.78
N GLY A 201 3.22 12.02 16.34
CA GLY A 201 4.66 11.74 16.41
C GLY A 201 5.52 12.99 16.24
N GLY A 202 5.10 13.93 15.40
CA GLY A 202 5.84 15.15 15.11
C GLY A 202 7.19 14.91 14.43
N GLY A 203 8.06 15.91 14.48
CA GLY A 203 9.41 15.86 13.93
C GLY A 203 9.68 16.93 12.88
N PHE A 204 10.95 17.30 12.76
CA PHE A 204 11.47 18.26 11.79
C PHE A 204 12.91 17.91 11.46
N LYS A 205 13.30 18.04 10.19
CA LYS A 205 14.61 17.64 9.67
C LYS A 205 15.01 16.22 10.09
N LEU A 206 14.07 15.29 9.90
CA LEU A 206 14.31 13.90 10.27
C LEU A 206 15.37 13.28 9.36
N PRO A 207 16.21 12.39 9.90
CA PRO A 207 17.25 11.72 9.13
C PRO A 207 16.64 10.80 8.07
N PHE A 208 17.34 10.59 6.95
CA PHE A 208 16.81 9.83 5.80
C PHE A 208 16.36 8.40 6.14
N TYR A 209 16.92 7.77 7.16
CA TYR A 209 16.48 6.43 7.57
C TYR A 209 15.01 6.38 8.00
N THR A 210 14.39 7.49 8.42
CA THR A 210 12.96 7.51 8.76
C THR A 210 12.08 7.26 7.54
N ALA A 211 12.53 7.64 6.33
CA ALA A 211 11.84 7.30 5.08
C ALA A 211 11.68 5.78 4.93
N MET A 212 12.75 5.03 5.24
CA MET A 212 12.74 3.57 5.18
C MET A 212 11.84 2.97 6.25
N ILE A 213 11.86 3.51 7.47
CA ILE A 213 10.98 3.01 8.54
C ILE A 213 9.50 3.18 8.16
N TRP A 214 9.09 4.35 7.64
CA TRP A 214 7.71 4.55 7.19
C TRP A 214 7.32 3.66 6.01
N LEU A 215 8.25 3.48 5.06
CA LEU A 215 8.05 2.57 3.93
C LEU A 215 7.82 1.14 4.43
N ILE A 216 8.73 0.63 5.27
CA ILE A 216 8.63 -0.70 5.87
C ILE A 216 7.33 -0.86 6.63
N TRP A 217 7.02 0.11 7.50
CA TRP A 217 5.83 0.08 8.33
C TRP A 217 4.57 -0.02 7.48
N THR A 218 4.41 0.86 6.50
CA THR A 218 3.26 0.84 5.58
C THR A 218 3.16 -0.52 4.90
N PHE A 219 4.24 -0.98 4.27
CA PHE A 219 4.21 -2.21 3.50
C PHE A 219 3.94 -3.44 4.38
N ALA A 220 4.70 -3.60 5.46
CA ALA A 220 4.66 -4.75 6.34
C ALA A 220 3.33 -4.91 7.07
N THR A 221 2.71 -3.79 7.44
CA THR A 221 1.46 -3.82 8.20
C THR A 221 0.23 -3.92 7.33
N GLU A 222 0.29 -3.55 6.05
CA GLU A 222 -0.86 -3.57 5.14
C GLU A 222 -0.93 -4.85 4.30
N ILE A 223 0.22 -5.39 3.86
CA ILE A 223 0.25 -6.55 2.95
C ILE A 223 -0.48 -7.80 3.49
N PRO A 224 -0.43 -8.15 4.80
CA PRO A 224 -1.10 -9.34 5.29
C PRO A 224 -2.62 -9.25 5.12
N PHE A 225 -3.20 -8.06 5.28
CA PHE A 225 -4.64 -7.85 5.16
C PHE A 225 -5.11 -7.94 3.71
N LEU A 226 -4.33 -7.40 2.77
CA LEU A 226 -4.63 -7.53 1.35
C LEU A 226 -4.62 -9.00 0.93
N ILE A 227 -3.58 -9.74 1.28
CA ILE A 227 -3.43 -11.14 0.88
C ILE A 227 -4.44 -12.06 1.59
N LEU A 228 -4.68 -11.87 2.89
CA LEU A 228 -5.53 -12.77 3.68
C LEU A 228 -7.02 -12.46 3.56
N LEU A 229 -7.40 -11.17 3.56
CA LEU A 229 -8.81 -10.75 3.57
C LEU A 229 -9.34 -10.44 2.17
N GLY A 230 -8.48 -10.01 1.24
CA GLY A 230 -8.86 -9.67 -0.12
C GLY A 230 -9.58 -10.79 -0.86
N PRO A 231 -8.96 -11.98 -1.03
CA PRO A 231 -9.57 -13.08 -1.78
C PRO A 231 -10.90 -13.59 -1.20
N PRO A 232 -11.05 -13.82 0.13
CA PRO A 232 -12.34 -14.20 0.71
C PRO A 232 -13.45 -13.15 0.48
N LEU A 233 -13.13 -11.86 0.64
CA LEU A 233 -14.11 -10.78 0.43
C LEU A 233 -14.52 -10.70 -1.05
N LEU A 234 -13.56 -10.74 -1.96
CA LEU A 234 -13.84 -10.75 -3.40
C LEU A 234 -14.69 -11.95 -3.80
N LYS A 235 -14.36 -13.14 -3.28
CA LYS A 235 -15.14 -14.36 -3.52
C LYS A 235 -16.58 -14.21 -3.00
N ALA A 236 -16.76 -13.67 -1.80
CA ALA A 236 -18.09 -13.45 -1.22
C ALA A 236 -18.91 -12.46 -2.06
N CYS A 237 -18.32 -11.33 -2.45
CA CYS A 237 -18.97 -10.33 -3.29
C CYS A 237 -19.35 -10.89 -4.67
N GLN A 238 -18.46 -11.61 -5.33
CA GLN A 238 -18.71 -12.21 -6.64
C GLN A 238 -19.73 -13.35 -6.58
N HIS A 239 -19.79 -14.09 -5.47
CA HIS A 239 -20.80 -15.11 -5.27
C HIS A 239 -22.19 -14.50 -5.04
N ALA A 240 -22.28 -13.42 -4.25
CA ALA A 240 -23.53 -12.70 -4.01
C ALA A 240 -24.00 -11.92 -5.25
N PHE A 241 -23.06 -11.36 -6.02
CA PHE A 241 -23.33 -10.55 -7.20
C PHE A 241 -22.46 -10.99 -8.38
N PRO A 242 -22.85 -12.05 -9.11
CA PRO A 242 -22.07 -12.60 -10.22
C PRO A 242 -21.77 -11.60 -11.34
N SER A 243 -22.61 -10.57 -11.51
CA SER A 243 -22.40 -9.49 -12.48
C SER A 243 -21.17 -8.63 -12.19
N LEU A 244 -20.61 -8.69 -10.97
CA LEU A 244 -19.40 -7.95 -10.57
C LEU A 244 -18.11 -8.74 -10.84
N ALA A 245 -18.20 -9.95 -11.39
CA ALA A 245 -17.00 -10.69 -11.77
C ALA A 245 -16.22 -9.88 -12.85
N PRO A 246 -14.93 -9.59 -12.63
CA PRO A 246 -14.18 -8.73 -13.53
C PRO A 246 -14.06 -9.37 -14.91
N GLN A 247 -14.45 -8.62 -15.95
CA GLN A 247 -14.16 -9.00 -17.33
C GLN A 247 -12.66 -8.83 -17.58
N LYS A 248 -11.92 -9.94 -17.67
CA LYS A 248 -10.49 -9.91 -17.97
C LYS A 248 -10.28 -9.26 -19.33
N THR A 249 -9.53 -8.15 -19.36
CA THR A 249 -9.18 -7.51 -20.63
C THR A 249 -8.06 -8.30 -21.28
N GLU A 250 -8.30 -8.89 -22.45
CA GLU A 250 -7.25 -9.51 -23.27
C GLU A 250 -6.18 -8.45 -23.61
N SER A 251 -4.91 -8.77 -23.37
CA SER A 251 -3.81 -7.96 -23.89
C SER A 251 -3.73 -8.20 -25.41
N LYS A 252 -4.15 -7.21 -26.19
CA LYS A 252 -3.76 -7.11 -27.60
C LYS A 252 -2.27 -6.80 -27.71
#